data_AF-A0A2S9YFH0-F1
#
_entry.id   AF-A0A2S9YFH0-F1
#
_cell.length_a   1.000
_cell.length_b   1.000
_cell.length_c   1.000
_cell.angle_alpha   90.00
_cell.angle_beta   90.00
_cell.angle_gamma   90.00
#
_symmetry.space_group_name_H-M   'P 1'
#
loop_
_entity.id
_entity.type
_entity.pdbx_description
1 polymer ?
#
loop_
_entity_poly.entity_id
_entity_poly.type
_entity_poly.pdbx_seq_one_letter_code
_entity_poly.pdbx_strand_id
1 'polypeptide(L)'
;MNKQIQTLIASGACVCVALMFPRPGLAAAPTAEPQARTVKLEIDVEELGDKGIGLDQTIREQLGPRIAQAEFEIVEGGDAAVTLELRFRELPSGEYDYGIHFEFIDGDRREAAIEWVDCHMCVDARLLPVLNEHTPALLAALVAEVAQFEAVEPVEVLRPERGADETLGAGDRGEPREPRRITGLGVSGSIIAGLGVGALIGAGIELGRGVIVEPSARELRETTDHLSPGYALLGVGGSALVAGVTMLAVDLGRQAKKRRQGRVQEAGVYPVFSRAGVGLGVTGKF
;
A
#
# COMPACT_ATOMS: atom_id res chain seq x y z
N MET A 1 -31.33 16.07 73.04
CA MET A 1 -29.98 15.48 72.89
C MET A 1 -29.58 15.64 71.43
N ASN A 2 -28.48 16.25 71.01
CA ASN A 2 -27.36 16.89 71.69
C ASN A 2 -26.67 17.80 70.66
N LYS A 3 -26.43 19.06 71.05
CA LYS A 3 -25.37 20.05 70.69
C LYS A 3 -24.92 20.15 69.21
N GLN A 4 -25.14 21.30 68.56
CA GLN A 4 -24.21 22.45 68.53
C GLN A 4 -22.80 22.09 68.01
N ILE A 5 -22.38 22.73 66.91
CA ILE A 5 -21.26 23.70 66.92
C ILE A 5 -21.33 24.53 65.63
N GLN A 6 -21.56 25.83 65.83
CA GLN A 6 -21.26 26.91 64.91
C GLN A 6 -19.76 27.24 65.04
N THR A 7 -19.05 27.48 63.93
CA THR A 7 -17.81 28.28 63.91
C THR A 7 -17.52 28.72 62.48
N LEU A 8 -17.82 29.99 62.15
CA LEU A 8 -16.84 31.08 61.92
C LEU A 8 -16.02 30.88 60.63
N ILE A 9 -16.42 31.51 59.52
CA ILE A 9 -15.94 32.84 59.07
C ILE A 9 -14.47 33.08 59.40
N ALA A 10 -13.58 32.93 58.41
CA ALA A 10 -12.40 33.78 58.29
C ALA A 10 -11.75 33.63 56.90
N SER A 11 -11.66 34.77 56.22
CA SER A 11 -10.44 35.23 55.57
C SER A 11 -9.94 34.50 54.34
N GLY A 12 -9.96 35.20 53.21
CA GLY A 12 -9.10 34.85 52.09
C GLY A 12 -9.55 35.39 50.74
N ALA A 13 -9.81 36.69 50.64
CA ALA A 13 -9.79 37.38 49.35
C ALA A 13 -8.34 37.37 48.82
N CYS A 14 -7.90 36.23 48.31
CA CYS A 14 -6.67 36.13 47.54
C CYS A 14 -7.04 36.43 46.08
N VAL A 15 -6.98 37.72 45.76
CA VAL A 15 -6.99 38.26 44.41
C VAL A 15 -5.73 37.73 43.72
N CYS A 16 -5.81 36.51 43.20
CA CYS A 16 -4.82 35.98 42.27
C CYS A 16 -5.05 36.65 40.91
N VAL A 17 -4.50 37.85 40.76
CA VAL A 17 -4.11 38.45 39.47
C VAL A 17 -2.94 37.61 38.94
N ALA A 18 -3.21 36.34 38.65
CA ALA A 18 -2.34 35.48 37.88
C ALA A 18 -2.68 35.73 36.41
N LEU A 19 -2.07 36.79 35.88
CA LEU A 19 -1.51 36.82 34.54
C LEU A 19 -2.32 36.03 33.49
N MET A 20 -3.31 36.71 32.90
CA MET A 20 -3.80 36.37 31.56
C MET A 20 -2.68 36.61 30.54
N PHE A 21 -1.62 35.80 30.59
CA PHE A 21 -0.85 35.56 29.38
C PHE A 21 -1.70 34.62 28.52
N PRO A 22 -2.08 35.00 27.30
CA PRO A 22 -2.67 34.05 26.37
C PRO A 22 -1.66 32.90 26.26
N ARG A 23 -2.04 31.71 26.75
CA ARG A 23 -1.28 30.50 26.44
C ARG A 23 -1.20 30.49 24.91
N PRO A 24 0.00 30.49 24.31
CA PRO A 24 0.09 30.22 22.88
C PRO A 24 -0.65 28.91 22.70
N GLY A 25 -1.77 28.96 21.96
CA GLY A 25 -2.50 27.77 21.60
C GLY A 25 -1.49 26.91 20.86
N LEU A 26 -0.97 25.89 21.53
CA LEU A 26 -0.39 24.74 20.87
C LEU A 26 -1.53 24.25 19.99
N ALA A 27 -1.49 24.65 18.72
CA ALA A 27 -2.38 24.12 17.71
C ALA A 27 -2.21 22.61 17.84
N ALA A 28 -3.27 21.95 18.32
CA ALA A 28 -3.28 20.50 18.39
C ALA A 28 -2.84 20.03 17.01
N ALA A 29 -1.76 19.23 16.97
CA ALA A 29 -1.31 18.66 15.72
C ALA A 29 -2.54 18.06 15.03
N PRO A 30 -2.76 18.33 13.74
CA PRO A 30 -3.94 17.83 13.05
C PRO A 30 -4.04 16.34 13.34
N THR A 31 -5.11 15.93 14.01
CA THR A 31 -5.39 14.52 14.26
C THR A 31 -5.38 13.89 12.88
N ALA A 32 -4.41 13.00 12.62
CA ALA A 32 -4.34 12.31 11.34
C ALA A 32 -5.73 11.71 11.10
N GLU A 33 -6.36 12.10 9.99
CA GLU A 33 -7.64 11.52 9.63
C GLU A 33 -7.42 10.00 9.54
N PRO A 34 -8.28 9.20 10.22
CA PRO A 34 -8.15 7.75 10.17
C PRO A 34 -8.15 7.35 8.69
N GLN A 35 -7.07 6.70 8.24
CA GLN A 35 -6.98 6.24 6.87
C GLN A 35 -8.14 5.27 6.64
N ALA A 36 -8.89 5.48 5.55
CA ALA A 36 -10.00 4.60 5.19
C ALA A 36 -9.45 3.17 5.07
N ARG A 37 -10.05 2.24 5.80
CA ARG A 37 -9.64 0.83 5.82
C ARG A 37 -10.17 0.14 4.57
N THR A 38 -9.45 0.26 3.46
CA THR A 38 -9.87 -0.30 2.16
C THR A 38 -9.46 -1.76 2.03
N VAL A 39 -10.40 -2.59 1.58
CA VAL A 39 -10.20 -4.03 1.38
C VAL A 39 -10.64 -4.41 -0.03
N LYS A 40 -9.79 -5.11 -0.77
CA LYS A 40 -10.15 -5.72 -2.04
C LYS A 40 -10.57 -7.17 -1.80
N LEU A 41 -11.81 -7.50 -2.14
CA LEU A 41 -12.32 -8.88 -2.06
C LEU A 41 -12.16 -9.57 -3.41
N GLU A 42 -11.29 -10.57 -3.48
CA GLU A 42 -11.09 -11.46 -4.63
C GLU A 42 -11.65 -12.83 -4.33
N ILE A 43 -12.29 -13.45 -5.32
CA ILE A 43 -12.94 -14.76 -5.16
C ILE A 43 -12.46 -15.62 -6.32
N ASP A 44 -11.62 -16.59 -5.98
CA ASP A 44 -11.01 -17.54 -6.92
C ASP A 44 -11.83 -18.83 -6.92
N VAL A 45 -12.61 -18.99 -7.99
CA VAL A 45 -13.45 -20.16 -8.27
C VAL A 45 -12.92 -20.95 -9.46
N GLU A 46 -11.70 -20.68 -9.93
CA GLU A 46 -11.17 -21.29 -11.15
C GLU A 46 -11.11 -22.82 -11.05
N GLU A 47 -10.70 -23.35 -9.89
CA GLU A 47 -10.63 -24.79 -9.64
C GLU A 47 -12.02 -25.48 -9.63
N LEU A 48 -13.12 -24.73 -9.49
CA LEU A 48 -14.48 -25.29 -9.48
C LEU A 48 -15.06 -25.48 -10.90
N GLY A 49 -14.47 -24.86 -11.93
CA GLY A 49 -14.99 -24.88 -13.29
C GLY A 49 -16.46 -24.42 -13.36
N ASP A 50 -17.30 -25.19 -14.05
CA ASP A 50 -18.73 -24.86 -14.23
C ASP A 50 -19.51 -24.76 -12.89
N LYS A 51 -19.01 -25.39 -11.82
CA LYS A 51 -19.65 -25.34 -10.50
C LYS A 51 -19.45 -23.99 -9.79
N GLY A 52 -18.47 -23.21 -10.23
CA GLY A 52 -18.19 -21.87 -9.69
C GLY A 52 -19.03 -20.75 -10.29
N ILE A 53 -19.82 -21.01 -11.33
CA ILE A 53 -20.60 -19.98 -12.05
C ILE A 53 -21.61 -19.33 -11.10
N GLY A 54 -21.46 -18.02 -10.87
CA GLY A 54 -22.35 -17.22 -10.01
C GLY A 54 -22.05 -17.32 -8.51
N LEU A 55 -21.07 -18.13 -8.13
CA LEU A 55 -20.65 -18.28 -6.74
C LEU A 55 -19.95 -17.01 -6.24
N ASP A 56 -19.17 -16.37 -7.11
CA ASP A 56 -18.48 -15.10 -6.84
C ASP A 56 -19.48 -14.00 -6.47
N GLN A 57 -20.56 -13.83 -7.24
CA GLN A 57 -21.59 -12.85 -6.95
C GLN A 57 -22.29 -13.16 -5.62
N THR A 58 -22.67 -14.43 -5.41
CA THR A 58 -23.35 -14.88 -4.19
C THR A 58 -22.51 -14.61 -2.94
N ILE A 59 -21.21 -14.86 -3.00
CA ILE A 59 -20.28 -14.60 -1.90
C ILE A 59 -20.12 -13.10 -1.65
N ARG A 60 -19.96 -12.29 -2.71
CA ARG A 60 -19.87 -10.82 -2.57
C ARG A 60 -21.11 -10.24 -1.90
N GLU A 61 -22.30 -10.69 -2.29
CA GLU A 61 -23.57 -10.24 -1.72
C GLU A 61 -23.70 -10.60 -0.22
N GLN A 62 -23.00 -11.65 0.23
CA GLN A 62 -23.11 -12.16 1.60
C GLN A 62 -22.00 -11.65 2.52
N LEU A 63 -20.75 -11.70 2.07
CA LEU A 63 -19.60 -11.19 2.84
C LEU A 63 -19.48 -9.67 2.75
N GLY A 64 -19.87 -9.07 1.63
CA GLY A 64 -19.71 -7.63 1.39
C GLY A 64 -20.35 -6.75 2.47
N PRO A 65 -21.65 -6.92 2.77
CA PRO A 65 -22.32 -6.17 3.83
C PRO A 65 -21.69 -6.37 5.22
N ARG A 66 -21.09 -7.53 5.50
CA ARG A 66 -20.49 -7.84 6.80
C ARG A 66 -19.12 -7.20 6.97
N ILE A 67 -18.31 -7.20 5.91
CA ILE A 67 -17.04 -6.47 5.85
C ILE A 67 -17.31 -4.96 6.00
N ALA A 68 -18.32 -4.44 5.29
CA ALA A 68 -18.73 -3.04 5.43
C ALA A 68 -19.23 -2.68 6.84
N GLN A 69 -19.97 -3.58 7.52
CA GLN A 69 -20.37 -3.40 8.92
C GLN A 69 -19.19 -3.37 9.89
N ALA A 70 -18.05 -3.96 9.52
CA ALA A 70 -16.81 -3.90 10.28
C ALA A 70 -15.94 -2.68 9.94
N GLU A 71 -16.53 -1.65 9.31
CA GLU A 71 -15.90 -0.37 8.95
C GLU A 71 -14.79 -0.50 7.89
N PHE A 72 -14.81 -1.57 7.10
CA PHE A 72 -13.94 -1.71 5.93
C PHE A 72 -14.67 -1.29 4.66
N GLU A 73 -14.02 -0.45 3.85
CA GLU A 73 -14.52 -0.06 2.54
C GLU A 73 -14.08 -1.07 1.48
N ILE A 74 -15.04 -1.72 0.80
CA ILE A 74 -14.71 -2.67 -0.26
C ILE A 74 -14.43 -1.92 -1.56
N VAL A 75 -13.26 -2.14 -2.13
CA VAL A 75 -12.86 -1.56 -3.42
C VAL A 75 -12.77 -2.65 -4.48
N GLU A 76 -13.32 -2.39 -5.67
CA GLU A 76 -13.31 -3.35 -6.79
C GLU A 76 -12.01 -3.26 -7.62
N GLY A 77 -11.27 -2.15 -7.50
CA GLY A 77 -9.99 -1.93 -8.18
C GLY A 77 -9.17 -0.82 -7.53
N GLY A 78 -7.89 -0.74 -7.91
CA GLY A 78 -6.93 0.19 -7.33
C GLY A 78 -6.12 -0.38 -6.17
N ASP A 79 -5.39 0.49 -5.49
CA ASP A 79 -4.55 0.14 -4.34
C ASP A 79 -5.42 0.04 -3.08
N ALA A 80 -5.81 -1.19 -2.71
CA ALA A 80 -6.41 -1.47 -1.42
C ALA A 80 -5.33 -1.64 -0.35
N ALA A 81 -5.64 -1.31 0.91
CA ALA A 81 -4.72 -1.54 2.02
C ALA A 81 -4.47 -3.05 2.22
N VAL A 82 -5.50 -3.88 2.04
CA VAL A 82 -5.39 -5.34 2.12
C VAL A 82 -6.20 -5.98 0.99
N THR A 83 -5.65 -7.02 0.37
CA THR A 83 -6.40 -7.89 -0.57
C THR A 83 -6.73 -9.19 0.14
N LEU A 84 -8.02 -9.50 0.26
CA LEU A 84 -8.55 -10.74 0.80
C LEU A 84 -9.01 -11.62 -0.37
N GLU A 85 -8.33 -12.74 -0.59
CA GLU A 85 -8.69 -13.75 -1.58
C GLU A 85 -9.41 -14.92 -0.91
N LEU A 86 -10.56 -15.29 -1.46
CA LEU A 86 -11.31 -16.48 -1.07
C LEU A 86 -11.15 -17.55 -2.15
N ARG A 87 -10.42 -18.61 -1.82
CA ARG A 87 -10.11 -19.70 -2.74
C ARG A 87 -10.99 -20.92 -2.49
N PHE A 88 -11.39 -21.55 -3.58
CA PHE A 88 -12.12 -22.81 -3.57
C PHE A 88 -11.27 -23.91 -4.17
N ARG A 89 -11.36 -25.12 -3.60
CA ARG A 89 -10.82 -26.35 -4.21
C ARG A 89 -11.86 -27.46 -4.18
N GLU A 90 -11.84 -28.33 -5.17
CA GLU A 90 -12.67 -29.54 -5.16
C GLU A 90 -12.06 -30.60 -4.22
N LEU A 91 -12.90 -31.20 -3.36
CA LEU A 91 -12.49 -32.31 -2.51
C LEU A 91 -12.80 -33.66 -3.19
N PRO A 92 -11.98 -34.70 -2.97
CA PRO A 92 -12.16 -36.00 -3.61
C PRO A 92 -13.36 -36.81 -3.08
N SER A 93 -14.07 -36.31 -2.06
CA SER A 93 -15.09 -37.05 -1.32
C SER A 93 -16.48 -37.07 -1.96
N GLY A 94 -16.76 -36.21 -2.94
CA GLY A 94 -18.06 -36.22 -3.63
C GLY A 94 -18.28 -35.02 -4.55
N GLU A 95 -19.35 -35.10 -5.36
CA GLU A 95 -19.85 -33.94 -6.08
C GLU A 95 -20.33 -32.88 -5.08
N TYR A 96 -19.89 -31.63 -5.25
CA TYR A 96 -20.20 -30.49 -4.38
C TYR A 96 -19.49 -30.49 -3.02
N ASP A 97 -18.43 -31.28 -2.85
CA ASP A 97 -17.56 -31.14 -1.69
C ASP A 97 -16.42 -30.17 -2.01
N TYR A 98 -16.34 -29.06 -1.27
CA TYR A 98 -15.35 -28.00 -1.50
C TYR A 98 -14.54 -27.71 -0.25
N GLY A 99 -13.26 -27.43 -0.43
CA GLY A 99 -12.47 -26.71 0.56
C GLY A 99 -12.61 -25.21 0.32
N ILE A 100 -12.75 -24.44 1.39
CA ILE A 100 -12.81 -22.97 1.38
C ILE A 100 -11.60 -22.46 2.16
N HIS A 101 -10.85 -21.52 1.59
CA HIS A 101 -9.67 -20.94 2.23
C HIS A 101 -9.62 -19.43 2.05
N PHE A 102 -9.34 -18.72 3.13
CA PHE A 102 -9.22 -17.26 3.15
C PHE A 102 -7.74 -16.90 3.23
N GLU A 103 -7.23 -16.15 2.25
CA GLU A 103 -5.83 -15.73 2.18
C GLU A 103 -5.73 -14.21 2.08
N PHE A 104 -4.78 -13.61 2.81
CA PHE A 104 -4.34 -12.24 2.55
C PHE A 104 -3.24 -12.24 1.49
N ILE A 105 -3.37 -11.35 0.50
CA ILE A 105 -2.40 -11.16 -0.57
C ILE A 105 -1.70 -9.81 -0.38
N ASP A 106 -0.37 -9.85 -0.25
CA ASP A 106 0.52 -8.70 -0.29
C ASP A 106 1.65 -8.96 -1.32
N GLY A 107 1.45 -8.48 -2.54
CA GLY A 107 2.34 -8.77 -3.66
C GLY A 107 2.46 -10.27 -3.95
N ASP A 108 3.67 -10.82 -3.74
CA ASP A 108 3.94 -12.27 -3.91
C ASP A 108 3.70 -13.09 -2.63
N ARG A 109 3.41 -12.43 -1.51
CA ARG A 109 3.16 -13.09 -0.23
C ARG A 109 1.69 -13.44 -0.08
N ARG A 110 1.44 -14.68 0.29
CA ARG A 110 0.12 -15.22 0.62
C ARG A 110 0.15 -15.72 2.06
N GLU A 111 -0.72 -15.19 2.90
CA GLU A 111 -0.84 -15.57 4.30
C GLU A 111 -2.25 -16.07 4.59
N ALA A 112 -2.39 -17.23 5.24
CA ALA A 112 -3.70 -17.78 5.54
C ALA A 112 -4.38 -16.96 6.64
N ALA A 113 -5.54 -16.37 6.34
CA ALA A 113 -6.37 -15.70 7.32
C ALA A 113 -7.10 -16.71 8.21
N ILE A 114 -7.51 -17.85 7.65
CA ILE A 114 -8.15 -18.98 8.32
C ILE A 114 -7.65 -20.27 7.66
N GLU A 115 -7.46 -21.33 8.44
CA GLU A 115 -7.19 -22.67 7.90
C GLU A 115 -8.31 -23.16 6.97
N TRP A 116 -8.00 -24.14 6.12
CA TRP A 116 -8.97 -24.74 5.20
C TRP A 116 -10.21 -25.26 5.93
N VAL A 117 -11.38 -24.86 5.45
CA VAL A 117 -12.67 -25.33 5.93
C VAL A 117 -13.25 -26.26 4.87
N ASP A 118 -13.44 -27.52 5.24
CA ASP A 118 -14.07 -28.51 4.37
C ASP A 118 -15.59 -28.39 4.48
N CYS A 119 -16.25 -28.21 3.34
CA CYS A 119 -17.70 -28.13 3.23
C CYS A 119 -18.23 -29.28 2.39
N HIS A 120 -18.99 -30.17 3.04
CA HIS A 120 -19.60 -31.31 2.38
C HIS A 120 -21.01 -30.99 1.88
N MET A 121 -21.35 -31.45 0.66
CA MET A 121 -22.63 -31.20 0.00
C MET A 121 -22.94 -29.68 -0.09
N CYS A 122 -21.92 -28.92 -0.48
CA CYS A 122 -21.85 -27.48 -0.43
C CYS A 122 -22.58 -26.82 -1.62
N VAL A 123 -23.89 -27.00 -1.68
CA VAL A 123 -24.77 -26.13 -2.49
C VAL A 123 -24.98 -24.78 -1.79
N ASP A 124 -25.44 -23.76 -2.50
CA ASP A 124 -25.61 -22.39 -1.99
C ASP A 124 -26.23 -22.33 -0.59
N ALA A 125 -27.29 -23.12 -0.36
CA ALA A 125 -27.99 -23.18 0.92
C ALA A 125 -27.12 -23.65 2.11
N ARG A 126 -26.05 -24.41 1.86
CA ARG A 126 -25.10 -24.90 2.87
C ARG A 126 -23.81 -24.11 2.93
N LEU A 127 -23.38 -23.54 1.81
CA LEU A 127 -22.20 -22.68 1.78
C LEU A 127 -22.38 -21.45 2.67
N LEU A 128 -23.55 -20.80 2.62
CA LEU A 128 -23.77 -19.56 3.35
C LEU A 128 -23.67 -19.72 4.88
N PRO A 129 -24.28 -20.74 5.52
CA PRO A 129 -24.04 -21.03 6.93
C PRO A 129 -22.56 -21.19 7.29
N VAL A 130 -21.77 -21.91 6.46
CA VAL A 130 -20.34 -22.12 6.71
C VAL A 130 -19.57 -20.81 6.64
N LEU A 131 -19.80 -20.00 5.60
CA LEU A 131 -19.20 -18.66 5.51
C LEU A 131 -19.59 -17.79 6.71
N ASN A 132 -20.84 -17.87 7.14
CA ASN A 132 -21.36 -17.10 8.27
C ASN A 132 -20.74 -17.50 9.61
N GLU A 133 -20.49 -18.80 9.79
CA GLU A 133 -19.82 -19.36 10.98
C GLU A 133 -18.38 -18.87 11.08
N HIS A 134 -17.67 -18.78 9.95
CA HIS A 134 -16.27 -18.34 9.91
C HIS A 134 -16.08 -16.82 9.77
N THR A 135 -17.13 -16.06 9.43
CA THR A 135 -17.04 -14.59 9.25
C THR A 135 -16.45 -13.86 10.48
N PRO A 136 -16.82 -14.18 11.74
CA PRO A 136 -16.25 -13.48 12.89
C PRO A 136 -14.74 -13.66 13.02
N ALA A 137 -14.22 -14.86 12.72
CA ALA A 137 -12.79 -15.12 12.74
C ALA A 137 -12.07 -14.38 11.61
N LEU A 138 -12.68 -14.33 10.42
CA LEU A 138 -12.18 -13.59 9.27
C LEU A 138 -12.05 -12.10 9.57
N LEU A 139 -13.10 -11.49 10.13
CA LEU A 139 -13.09 -10.06 10.48
C LEU A 139 -12.05 -9.74 11.56
N ALA A 140 -11.86 -10.64 12.53
CA ALA A 140 -10.81 -10.49 13.55
C ALA A 140 -9.40 -10.54 12.93
N ALA A 141 -9.17 -11.47 12.00
CA ALA A 141 -7.90 -11.56 11.26
C ALA A 141 -7.66 -10.30 10.41
N LEU A 142 -8.69 -9.79 9.72
CA LEU A 142 -8.62 -8.59 8.89
C LEU A 142 -8.28 -7.34 9.71
N VAL A 143 -8.86 -7.19 10.90
CA VAL A 143 -8.52 -6.10 11.84
C VAL A 143 -7.07 -6.22 12.32
N ALA A 144 -6.63 -7.42 12.65
CA ALA A 144 -5.25 -7.66 13.07
C ALA A 144 -4.26 -7.35 11.95
N GLU A 145 -4.58 -7.70 10.71
CA GLU A 145 -3.75 -7.45 9.54
C GLU A 145 -3.60 -5.94 9.26
N VAL A 146 -4.72 -5.19 9.22
CA VAL A 146 -4.67 -3.73 9.04
C VAL A 146 -3.92 -3.04 10.19
N ALA A 147 -4.04 -3.52 11.43
CA ALA A 147 -3.29 -2.99 12.55
C ALA A 147 -1.76 -3.17 12.39
N GLN A 148 -1.31 -4.23 11.71
CA GLN A 148 0.12 -4.41 11.42
C GLN A 148 0.63 -3.36 10.43
N PHE A 149 -0.17 -3.01 9.41
CA PHE A 149 0.17 -1.95 8.45
C PHE A 149 0.17 -0.55 9.09
N GLU A 150 -0.78 -0.27 9.99
CA GLU A 150 -0.82 1.00 10.74
C GLU A 150 0.34 1.12 11.75
N ALA A 151 0.79 0.00 12.35
CA ALA A 151 1.87 -0.02 13.33
C ALA A 151 3.26 0.19 12.73
N VAL A 152 3.42 0.18 11.41
CA VAL A 152 4.62 0.69 10.75
C VAL A 152 4.58 2.21 10.88
N GLU A 153 4.98 2.68 12.07
CA GLU A 153 4.96 4.08 12.47
C GLU A 153 5.56 4.97 11.38
N PRO A 154 5.03 6.19 11.24
CA PRO A 154 5.50 7.16 10.26
C PRO A 154 7.00 7.24 10.42
N VAL A 155 7.73 6.86 9.36
CA VAL A 155 9.16 7.12 9.24
C VAL A 155 9.34 8.52 9.79
N GLU A 156 9.96 8.64 10.96
CA GLU A 156 10.30 9.91 11.55
C GLU A 156 11.15 10.54 10.46
N VAL A 157 10.52 11.42 9.67
CA VAL A 157 11.22 12.27 8.73
C VAL A 157 11.95 13.17 9.69
N LEU A 158 13.14 12.70 10.10
CA LEU A 158 14.13 13.42 10.86
C LEU A 158 14.31 14.70 10.08
N ARG A 159 13.53 15.70 10.50
CA ARG A 159 13.72 17.09 10.15
C ARG A 159 15.19 17.29 10.50
N PRO A 160 16.08 17.60 9.54
CA PRO A 160 17.48 17.72 9.84
C PRO A 160 17.62 18.85 10.85
N GLU A 161 17.76 18.49 12.12
CA GLU A 161 18.11 19.40 13.18
C GLU A 161 19.53 19.85 12.87
N ARG A 162 19.57 21.02 12.24
CA ARG A 162 20.75 21.83 12.08
C ARG A 162 21.17 22.28 13.48
N GLY A 163 22.01 21.50 14.14
CA GLY A 163 22.68 21.85 15.40
C GLY A 163 23.41 20.62 15.93
N ALA A 164 24.66 20.39 15.53
CA ALA A 164 25.83 20.84 16.28
C ALA A 164 25.92 20.19 17.68
N ASP A 165 26.90 19.29 17.78
CA ASP A 165 27.78 19.01 18.92
C ASP A 165 27.76 17.58 19.50
N GLU A 166 28.97 17.13 19.83
CA GLU A 166 29.50 15.78 20.02
C GLU A 166 28.90 15.04 21.25
N THR A 167 28.74 13.71 21.29
CA THR A 167 29.80 12.80 21.79
C THR A 167 29.53 11.30 21.54
N LEU A 168 30.64 10.59 21.40
CA LEU A 168 30.89 9.21 20.93
C LEU A 168 30.26 8.06 21.72
N GLY A 169 29.45 7.23 21.04
CA GLY A 169 29.28 5.80 21.32
C GLY A 169 29.63 4.99 20.06
N ALA A 170 30.62 4.09 20.16
CA ALA A 170 31.15 3.33 19.04
C ALA A 170 30.25 2.12 18.72
N GLY A 171 29.61 2.14 17.55
CA GLY A 171 28.85 0.99 17.02
C GLY A 171 28.32 1.31 15.63
N ASP A 172 29.07 0.88 14.61
CA ASP A 172 28.70 0.82 13.19
C ASP A 172 28.06 2.08 12.59
N ARG A 173 28.89 3.11 12.39
CA ARG A 173 28.51 4.34 11.71
C ARG A 173 28.16 4.04 10.25
N GLY A 174 26.87 4.00 9.96
CA GLY A 174 26.35 4.10 8.60
C GLY A 174 26.94 5.31 7.91
N GLU A 175 27.91 5.08 7.02
CA GLU A 175 28.42 6.11 6.14
C GLU A 175 27.23 6.78 5.43
N PRO A 176 27.21 8.13 5.35
CA PRO A 176 26.20 8.84 4.58
C PRO A 176 26.16 8.24 3.17
N ARG A 177 25.10 7.50 2.86
CA ARG A 177 24.91 6.94 1.52
C ARG A 177 24.83 8.14 0.58
N GLU A 178 25.89 8.36 -0.17
CA GLU A 178 25.96 9.41 -1.16
C GLU A 178 24.68 9.33 -2.03
N PRO A 179 23.92 10.42 -2.17
CA PRO A 179 22.63 10.40 -2.85
C PRO A 179 22.81 9.76 -4.23
N ARG A 180 22.03 8.70 -4.49
CA ARG A 180 22.14 7.92 -5.73
C ARG A 180 21.93 8.87 -6.91
N ARG A 181 23.02 9.23 -7.58
CA ARG A 181 22.95 9.99 -8.82
C ARG A 181 22.36 9.08 -9.89
N ILE A 182 21.07 9.28 -10.18
CA ILE A 182 20.40 8.63 -11.31
C ILE A 182 21.16 9.06 -12.57
N THR A 183 21.64 8.10 -13.36
CA THR A 183 22.33 8.45 -14.61
C THR A 183 21.31 8.98 -15.63
N GLY A 184 21.77 9.67 -16.66
CA GLY A 184 20.87 10.15 -17.73
C GLY A 184 20.04 9.04 -18.38
N LEU A 185 20.53 7.79 -18.36
CA LEU A 185 19.80 6.62 -18.87
C LEU A 185 18.60 6.26 -17.97
N GLY A 186 18.77 6.38 -16.65
CA GLY A 186 17.69 6.15 -15.69
C GLY A 186 16.58 7.19 -15.84
N VAL A 187 16.93 8.46 -16.02
CA VAL A 187 15.95 9.54 -16.24
C VAL A 187 15.17 9.34 -17.54
N SER A 188 15.85 9.00 -18.64
CA SER A 188 15.16 8.70 -19.91
C SER A 188 14.26 7.48 -19.81
N GLY A 189 14.69 6.43 -19.11
CA GLY A 189 13.89 5.23 -18.86
C GLY A 189 12.60 5.54 -18.09
N SER A 190 12.69 6.35 -17.03
CA SER A 190 11.53 6.79 -16.25
C SER A 190 10.53 7.61 -17.07
N ILE A 191 11.02 8.53 -17.92
CA ILE A 191 10.14 9.34 -18.78
C ILE A 191 9.41 8.46 -19.81
N ILE A 192 10.13 7.54 -20.47
CA ILE A 192 9.53 6.64 -21.47
C ILE A 192 8.53 5.69 -20.81
N ALA A 193 8.84 5.14 -19.64
CA ALA A 193 7.91 4.32 -18.87
C ALA A 193 6.64 5.10 -18.49
N GLY A 194 6.79 6.35 -18.03
CA GLY A 194 5.67 7.23 -17.71
C GLY A 194 4.76 7.51 -18.93
N LEU A 195 5.35 7.75 -20.10
CA LEU A 195 4.59 7.89 -21.36
C LEU A 195 3.85 6.59 -21.73
N GLY A 196 4.48 5.44 -21.51
CA GLY A 196 3.87 4.12 -21.71
C GLY A 196 2.62 3.92 -20.84
N VAL A 197 2.72 4.22 -19.54
CA VAL A 197 1.57 4.17 -18.60
C VAL A 197 0.46 5.11 -19.07
N GLY A 198 0.79 6.35 -19.43
CA GLY A 198 -0.21 7.32 -19.91
C GLY A 198 -0.95 6.85 -21.17
N ALA A 199 -0.23 6.25 -22.12
CA ALA A 199 -0.83 5.68 -23.34
C ALA A 199 -1.74 4.47 -23.04
N LEU A 200 -1.36 3.61 -22.09
CA LEU A 200 -2.19 2.47 -21.66
C LEU A 200 -3.49 2.93 -20.98
N ILE A 201 -3.44 3.96 -20.12
CA ILE A 201 -4.64 4.55 -19.52
C ILE A 201 -5.54 5.14 -20.61
N GLY A 202 -4.97 5.89 -21.57
CA GLY A 202 -5.72 6.42 -22.72
C GLY A 202 -6.37 5.32 -23.57
N ALA A 203 -5.66 4.21 -23.81
CA ALA A 203 -6.20 3.05 -24.51
C ALA A 203 -7.40 2.43 -23.77
N GLY A 204 -7.32 2.30 -22.44
CA GLY A 204 -8.43 1.81 -21.62
C GLY A 204 -9.68 2.69 -21.73
N ILE A 205 -9.51 4.02 -21.75
CA ILE A 205 -10.63 4.97 -21.90
C ILE A 205 -11.26 4.86 -23.29
N GLU A 206 -10.47 4.79 -24.36
CA GLU A 206 -11.00 4.67 -25.73
C GLU A 206 -11.69 3.31 -25.96
N LEU A 207 -11.12 2.21 -25.46
CA LEU A 207 -11.75 0.89 -25.55
C LEU A 207 -13.04 0.81 -24.72
N GLY A 208 -13.08 1.46 -23.56
CA GLY A 208 -14.26 1.51 -22.69
C GLY A 208 -15.44 2.31 -23.26
N ARG A 209 -15.19 3.26 -24.17
CA ARG A 209 -16.26 4.04 -24.83
C ARG A 209 -17.09 3.23 -25.82
N GLY A 210 -16.53 2.14 -26.36
CA GLY A 210 -17.20 1.28 -27.33
C GLY A 210 -17.64 2.01 -28.61
N VAL A 211 -18.61 1.44 -29.33
CA VAL A 211 -19.16 2.04 -30.55
C VAL A 211 -20.31 2.96 -30.17
N ILE A 212 -20.08 4.27 -30.22
CA ILE A 212 -21.11 5.27 -29.99
C ILE A 212 -21.80 5.55 -31.34
N VAL A 213 -23.08 5.22 -31.44
CA VAL A 213 -23.91 5.59 -32.60
C VAL A 213 -24.55 6.93 -32.30
N GLU A 214 -23.97 8.02 -32.81
CA GLU A 214 -24.59 9.33 -32.68
C GLU A 214 -25.82 9.43 -33.61
N PRO A 215 -26.99 9.83 -33.07
CA PRO A 215 -28.17 10.05 -33.89
C PRO A 215 -28.00 11.36 -34.68
N SER A 216 -27.52 11.26 -35.92
CA SER A 216 -27.48 12.38 -36.85
C SER A 216 -28.89 12.67 -37.40
N ALA A 217 -29.27 13.96 -37.47
CA ALA A 217 -30.57 14.41 -37.99
C ALA A 217 -30.72 14.28 -39.52
N ARG A 218 -29.71 13.73 -40.21
CA ARG A 218 -29.73 13.41 -41.64
C ARG A 218 -29.44 11.92 -41.77
N GLU A 219 -30.17 11.22 -42.65
CA GLU A 219 -30.19 9.75 -42.80
C GLU A 219 -28.83 9.03 -43.01
N LEU A 220 -27.69 9.73 -43.01
CA LEU A 220 -26.37 9.10 -42.91
C LEU A 220 -25.98 8.96 -41.43
N ARG A 221 -26.13 7.74 -40.89
CA ARG A 221 -25.48 7.33 -39.65
C ARG A 221 -23.97 7.27 -39.89
N GLU A 222 -23.24 8.19 -39.28
CA GLU A 222 -21.78 8.13 -39.22
C GLU A 222 -21.41 7.29 -38.00
N THR A 223 -20.95 6.06 -38.24
CA THR A 223 -20.46 5.19 -37.17
C THR A 223 -18.97 5.45 -37.01
N THR A 224 -18.56 6.08 -35.90
CA THR A 224 -17.15 6.21 -35.55
C THR A 224 -16.74 5.03 -34.68
N ASP A 225 -15.82 4.21 -35.19
CA ASP A 225 -15.30 3.05 -34.47
C ASP A 225 -14.06 3.42 -33.64
N HIS A 226 -14.24 3.53 -32.33
CA HIS A 226 -13.18 3.84 -31.35
C HIS A 226 -12.31 2.64 -30.98
N LEU A 227 -12.64 1.42 -31.42
CA LEU A 227 -11.85 0.23 -31.13
C LEU A 227 -10.48 0.29 -31.81
N SER A 228 -10.43 0.77 -33.05
CA SER A 228 -9.22 0.89 -33.86
C SER A 228 -8.12 1.73 -33.20
N PRO A 229 -8.39 2.98 -32.76
CA PRO A 229 -7.39 3.79 -32.06
C PRO A 229 -7.04 3.22 -30.67
N GLY A 230 -7.98 2.56 -29.99
CA GLY A 230 -7.73 1.91 -28.70
C GLY A 230 -6.64 0.83 -28.78
N TYR A 231 -6.73 -0.08 -29.75
CA TYR A 231 -5.70 -1.11 -29.96
C TYR A 231 -4.34 -0.54 -30.37
N ALA A 232 -4.33 0.52 -31.19
CA ALA A 232 -3.09 1.20 -31.58
C ALA A 232 -2.39 1.82 -30.36
N LEU A 233 -3.13 2.51 -29.49
CA LEU A 233 -2.61 3.07 -28.24
C LEU A 233 -2.10 1.99 -27.29
N LEU A 234 -2.79 0.84 -27.20
CA LEU A 234 -2.38 -0.27 -26.36
C LEU A 234 -1.03 -0.87 -26.83
N GLY A 235 -0.85 -1.04 -28.14
CA GLY A 235 0.41 -1.53 -28.71
C GLY A 235 1.57 -0.55 -28.52
N VAL A 236 1.34 0.75 -28.73
CA VAL A 236 2.36 1.79 -28.51
C VAL A 236 2.70 1.93 -27.03
N GLY A 237 1.69 1.95 -26.15
CA GLY A 237 1.87 2.07 -24.70
C GLY A 237 2.62 0.87 -24.11
N GLY A 238 2.23 -0.34 -24.49
CA GLY A 238 2.87 -1.58 -24.03
C GLY A 238 4.34 -1.65 -24.46
N SER A 239 4.64 -1.35 -25.73
CA SER A 239 6.02 -1.36 -26.23
C SER A 239 6.89 -0.28 -25.58
N ALA A 240 6.36 0.94 -25.38
CA ALA A 240 7.07 2.01 -24.67
C ALA A 240 7.35 1.64 -23.21
N LEU A 241 6.39 1.05 -22.51
CA LEU A 241 6.55 0.61 -21.11
C LEU A 241 7.69 -0.43 -20.98
N VAL A 242 7.66 -1.48 -21.82
CA VAL A 242 8.71 -2.53 -21.82
C VAL A 242 10.09 -1.93 -22.13
N ALA A 243 10.18 -1.00 -23.09
CA ALA A 243 11.42 -0.30 -23.40
C ALA A 243 11.93 0.55 -22.22
N GLY A 244 11.04 1.28 -21.53
CA GLY A 244 11.37 2.08 -20.36
C GLY A 244 11.89 1.24 -19.19
N VAL A 245 11.19 0.15 -18.85
CA VAL A 245 11.55 -0.77 -17.77
C VAL A 245 12.89 -1.47 -18.04
N THR A 246 13.12 -1.92 -19.28
CA THR A 246 14.39 -2.58 -19.65
C THR A 246 15.57 -1.61 -19.57
N MET A 247 15.43 -0.35 -20.00
CA MET A 247 16.47 0.66 -19.80
C MET A 247 16.78 0.91 -18.33
N LEU A 248 15.75 0.97 -17.48
CA LEU A 248 15.91 1.18 -16.04
C LEU A 248 16.62 -0.01 -15.38
N ALA A 249 16.24 -1.24 -15.74
CA ALA A 249 16.90 -2.47 -15.26
C ALA A 249 18.38 -2.53 -15.68
N VAL A 250 18.71 -2.16 -16.92
CA VAL A 250 20.09 -2.10 -17.40
C VAL A 250 20.89 -1.03 -16.65
N ASP A 251 20.32 0.14 -16.35
CA ASP A 251 21.01 1.16 -15.57
C ASP A 251 21.31 0.67 -14.14
N LEU A 252 20.31 0.07 -13.48
CA LEU A 252 20.47 -0.50 -12.14
C LEU A 252 21.51 -1.62 -12.13
N GLY A 253 21.52 -2.49 -13.13
CA GLY A 253 22.51 -3.55 -13.28
C GLY A 253 23.93 -3.01 -13.48
N ARG A 254 24.10 -1.96 -14.31
CA ARG A 254 25.39 -1.28 -14.51
C ARG A 254 25.86 -0.58 -13.23
N GLN A 255 24.97 0.10 -12.51
CA GLN A 255 25.30 0.74 -11.23
C GLN A 255 25.70 -0.30 -10.17
N ALA A 256 24.98 -1.41 -10.07
CA ALA A 256 25.31 -2.50 -9.16
C ALA A 256 26.68 -3.11 -9.48
N LYS A 257 27.01 -3.31 -10.76
CA LYS A 257 28.32 -3.81 -11.19
C LYS A 257 29.44 -2.81 -10.87
N LYS A 258 29.25 -1.52 -11.13
CA LYS A 258 30.21 -0.47 -10.77
C LYS A 258 30.49 -0.44 -9.27
N ARG A 259 29.45 -0.59 -8.43
CA ARG A 259 29.63 -0.66 -6.96
C ARG A 259 30.45 -1.88 -6.53
N ARG A 260 30.21 -3.04 -7.14
CA ARG A 260 30.98 -4.27 -6.85
C ARG A 260 32.43 -4.14 -7.28
N GLN A 261 32.70 -3.49 -8.42
CA GLN A 261 34.07 -3.26 -8.90
C GLN A 261 34.79 -2.16 -8.08
N GLY A 262 34.11 -1.07 -7.71
CA GLY A 262 34.66 -0.01 -6.86
C GLY A 262 35.04 -0.49 -5.45
N ARG A 263 34.19 -1.34 -4.84
CA ARG A 263 34.48 -1.94 -3.52
C ARG A 263 35.72 -2.83 -3.47
N VAL A 264 36.22 -3.31 -4.61
CA VAL A 264 37.40 -4.20 -4.67
C VAL A 264 38.70 -3.43 -4.94
N GLN A 265 38.63 -2.13 -5.28
CA GLN A 265 39.83 -1.34 -5.67
C GLN A 265 40.06 -0.03 -4.89
N GLU A 266 39.25 0.31 -3.91
CA GLU A 266 39.45 1.57 -3.17
C GLU A 266 40.47 1.40 -2.03
N ALA A 267 41.75 1.40 -2.40
CA ALA A 267 42.74 2.13 -1.62
C ALA A 267 42.38 3.63 -1.75
N GLY A 268 41.39 4.07 -0.97
CA GLY A 268 40.85 5.43 -1.05
C GLY A 268 41.88 6.42 -0.53
N VAL A 269 42.42 7.26 -1.42
CA VAL A 269 43.27 8.39 -1.04
C VAL A 269 42.39 9.63 -0.91
N TYR A 270 42.31 10.21 0.28
CA TYR A 270 41.47 11.38 0.58
C TYR A 270 42.32 12.48 1.20
N PRO A 271 42.10 13.75 0.82
CA PRO A 271 42.80 14.87 1.44
C PRO A 271 42.30 15.04 2.88
N VAL A 272 43.22 15.08 3.82
CA VAL A 272 42.96 15.33 5.24
C VAL A 272 43.35 16.76 5.53
N PHE A 273 42.36 17.60 5.78
CA PHE A 273 42.58 18.99 6.21
C PHE A 273 42.52 19.04 7.74
N SER A 274 43.64 19.39 8.38
CA SER A 274 43.70 19.62 9.83
C SER A 274 44.18 21.05 10.12
N ARG A 275 43.95 21.54 11.34
CA ARG A 275 44.49 22.84 11.79
C ARG A 275 46.04 22.88 11.74
N ALA A 276 46.70 21.73 11.67
CA ALA A 276 48.16 21.61 11.57
C ALA A 276 48.67 21.55 10.11
N GLY A 277 47.80 21.46 9.10
CA GLY A 277 48.19 21.41 7.68
C GLY A 277 47.29 20.53 6.82
N VAL A 278 47.62 20.47 5.52
CA VAL A 278 46.95 19.63 4.52
C VAL A 278 47.78 18.37 4.28
N GLY A 279 47.18 17.19 4.45
CA GLY A 279 47.79 15.89 4.21
C GLY A 279 46.95 15.00 3.29
N LEU A 280 47.46 13.82 2.95
CA LEU A 280 46.75 12.78 2.20
C LEU A 280 46.67 11.53 3.07
N GLY A 281 45.44 11.09 3.36
CA GLY A 281 45.16 9.82 4.04
C GLY A 281 44.91 8.73 3.00
N VAL A 282 45.40 7.52 3.25
CA VAL A 282 45.13 6.34 2.42
C VAL A 282 44.41 5.33 3.30
N THR A 283 43.18 4.95 2.97
CA THR A 283 42.50 3.80 3.59
C THR A 283 42.54 2.62 2.63
N GLY A 284 42.87 1.43 3.12
CA GLY A 284 42.78 0.18 2.38
C GLY A 284 42.73 -1.00 3.35
N LYS A 285 42.13 -2.12 2.93
CA LYS A 285 42.25 -3.39 3.65
C LYS A 285 43.58 -4.02 3.25
N PHE A 286 44.51 -4.11 4.19
CA PHE A 286 45.78 -4.85 4.06
C PHE A 286 45.60 -6.27 4.57
#